data_AF-B4PC63-F1
#
_entry.id   AF-B4PC63-F1
#
_cell.length_a   1.000
_cell.length_b   1.000
_cell.length_c   1.000
_cell.angle_alpha   90.00
_cell.angle_beta   90.00
_cell.angle_gamma   90.00
#
_symmetry.space_group_name_H-M   'P 1'
#
loop_
_entity.id
_entity.type
_entity.pdbx_description
1 polymer ?
#
loop_
_entity_poly.entity_id
_entity_poly.type
_entity_poly.pdbx_seq_one_letter_code
_entity_poly.pdbx_strand_id
1 'polypeptide(L)'
;MGIEFVMQLLYGTALLTAIMVAPLVTLELDVVVNKSDQHTTKTGYLRVLIYVSVSLVLTAMALMPHLVTSAGWRKRNSMKMFLAMLPWMLLCCIQFLINSMLQLKEIFNVASGRRQKDLVYALCFYCALFGLALEQMLHWNVVYHLMTDGIITSIFNVRLPLLVA
;
A
#
# COMPACT_ATOMS: atom_id res chain seq x y z
N MET A 1 -9.85 -19.30 6.75
CA MET A 1 -8.71 -19.15 5.81
C MET A 1 -8.97 -18.09 4.74
N GLY A 2 -10.10 -18.13 4.02
CA GLY A 2 -10.34 -17.15 2.93
C GLY A 2 -10.64 -15.71 3.37
N ILE A 3 -11.42 -15.51 4.44
CA ILE A 3 -11.93 -14.17 4.81
C ILE A 3 -10.83 -13.22 5.29
N GLU A 4 -9.92 -13.69 6.16
CA GLU A 4 -8.81 -12.88 6.68
C GLU A 4 -7.85 -12.44 5.56
N PHE A 5 -7.58 -13.35 4.61
CA PHE A 5 -6.78 -13.05 3.43
C PHE A 5 -7.45 -12.00 2.54
N VAL A 6 -8.75 -12.13 2.29
CA VAL A 6 -9.53 -11.15 1.52
C VAL A 6 -9.53 -9.79 2.22
N MET A 7 -9.66 -9.75 3.54
CA MET A 7 -9.59 -8.50 4.31
C MET A 7 -8.21 -7.85 4.23
N GLN A 8 -7.11 -8.60 4.33
CA GLN A 8 -5.76 -8.05 4.16
C GLN A 8 -5.50 -7.58 2.73
N LEU A 9 -6.01 -8.29 1.72
CA LEU A 9 -5.93 -7.89 0.32
C LEU A 9 -6.66 -6.56 0.10
N LEU A 10 -7.89 -6.44 0.59
CA LEU A 10 -8.67 -5.21 0.50
C LEU A 10 -8.01 -4.06 1.25
N TYR A 11 -7.50 -4.32 2.45
CA TYR A 11 -6.80 -3.32 3.26
C TYR A 11 -5.54 -2.79 2.55
N GLY A 12 -4.64 -3.67 2.12
CA GLY A 12 -3.41 -3.27 1.43
C GLY A 12 -3.69 -2.57 0.10
N THR A 13 -4.72 -3.03 -0.63
CA THR A 13 -5.14 -2.41 -1.90
C THR A 13 -5.71 -1.02 -1.65
N ALA A 14 -6.60 -0.86 -0.68
CA ALA A 14 -7.19 0.43 -0.33
C ALA A 14 -6.12 1.43 0.13
N LEU A 15 -5.17 0.97 0.94
CA LEU A 15 -4.09 1.79 1.45
C LEU A 15 -3.13 2.27 0.34
N LEU A 16 -2.68 1.37 -0.52
CA LEU A 16 -1.82 1.74 -1.66
C LEU A 16 -2.57 2.63 -2.65
N THR A 17 -3.85 2.33 -2.92
CA THR A 17 -4.69 3.17 -3.78
C THR A 17 -4.83 4.57 -3.20
N ALA A 18 -5.08 4.71 -1.89
CA ALA A 18 -5.18 6.01 -1.24
C ALA A 18 -3.88 6.83 -1.39
N ILE A 19 -2.73 6.17 -1.28
CA ILE A 19 -1.41 6.80 -1.47
C ILE A 19 -1.19 7.22 -2.94
N MET A 20 -1.62 6.39 -3.90
CA MET A 20 -1.49 6.68 -5.33
C MET A 20 -2.50 7.72 -5.86
N VAL A 21 -3.67 7.83 -5.23
CA VAL A 21 -4.75 8.76 -5.64
C VAL A 21 -4.66 10.13 -4.94
N ALA A 22 -3.97 10.23 -3.81
CA ALA A 22 -3.66 11.53 -3.17
C ALA A 22 -3.20 12.65 -4.14
N PRO A 23 -2.32 12.41 -5.15
CA PRO A 23 -1.92 13.44 -6.09
C PRO A 23 -3.06 13.91 -7.01
N LEU A 24 -4.05 13.05 -7.31
CA LEU A 24 -5.21 13.43 -8.12
C LEU A 24 -6.04 14.49 -7.43
N VAL A 25 -6.23 14.36 -6.12
CA VAL A 25 -7.02 15.33 -5.33
C VAL A 25 -6.30 16.68 -5.28
N THR A 26 -4.96 16.69 -5.15
CA THR A 26 -4.18 17.94 -5.17
C THR A 26 -4.11 18.59 -6.56
N LEU A 27 -4.05 17.80 -7.64
CA LEU A 27 -4.02 18.31 -9.02
C LEU A 27 -5.40 18.78 -9.51
N GLU A 28 -6.48 18.08 -9.14
CA GLU A 28 -7.83 18.50 -9.50
C GLU A 28 -8.23 19.82 -8.81
N LEU A 29 -7.68 20.11 -7.62
CA LEU A 29 -7.89 21.39 -6.95
C LEU A 29 -7.35 22.59 -7.77
N ASP A 30 -6.28 22.41 -8.54
CA ASP A 30 -5.72 23.46 -9.42
C ASP A 30 -6.36 23.46 -10.82
N VAL A 31 -6.85 22.33 -11.31
CA VAL A 31 -7.50 22.23 -12.64
C VAL A 31 -8.94 22.75 -12.63
N VAL A 32 -9.69 22.57 -11.53
CA VAL A 32 -11.06 23.11 -11.36
C VAL A 32 -11.08 24.64 -11.40
N VAL A 33 -9.97 25.29 -11.04
CA VAL A 33 -9.84 26.75 -11.14
C VAL A 33 -9.73 27.22 -12.60
N ASN A 34 -9.40 26.35 -13.57
CA ASN A 34 -8.96 26.83 -14.89
C ASN A 34 -9.70 26.28 -16.12
N LYS A 35 -10.34 25.09 -16.17
CA LYS A 35 -11.07 24.67 -17.40
C LYS A 35 -12.30 23.78 -17.20
N SER A 36 -13.33 24.19 -17.93
CA SER A 36 -14.64 23.58 -18.25
C SER A 36 -14.78 22.06 -18.15
N ASP A 37 -15.80 21.67 -17.37
CA ASP A 37 -16.34 20.35 -17.09
C ASP A 37 -16.84 19.58 -18.33
N GLN A 38 -16.17 18.49 -18.70
CA GLN A 38 -16.79 17.22 -19.16
C GLN A 38 -15.76 16.17 -19.58
N HIS A 39 -14.59 16.58 -20.08
CA HIS A 39 -13.54 15.66 -20.55
C HIS A 39 -12.61 15.18 -19.42
N THR A 40 -12.46 15.99 -18.37
CA THR A 40 -11.62 15.72 -17.21
C THR A 40 -12.13 14.55 -16.36
N THR A 41 -13.45 14.41 -16.19
CA THR A 41 -14.07 13.38 -15.34
C THR A 41 -13.87 11.95 -15.86
N LYS A 42 -13.99 11.73 -17.18
CA LYS A 42 -13.68 10.43 -17.81
C LYS A 42 -12.21 10.03 -17.65
N THR A 43 -11.31 11.01 -17.70
CA THR A 43 -9.87 10.76 -17.60
C THR A 43 -9.42 10.51 -16.16
N GLY A 44 -10.05 11.18 -15.19
CA GLY A 44 -9.88 10.92 -13.76
C GLY A 44 -10.33 9.52 -13.36
N TYR A 45 -11.53 9.10 -13.78
CA TYR A 45 -12.06 7.76 -13.48
C TYR A 45 -11.18 6.63 -14.04
N LEU A 46 -10.72 6.77 -15.29
CA LEU A 46 -9.82 5.79 -15.91
C LEU A 46 -8.50 5.68 -15.14
N ARG A 47 -7.95 6.81 -14.68
CA ARG A 47 -6.70 6.85 -13.91
C ARG A 47 -6.85 6.22 -12.52
N VAL A 48 -7.95 6.49 -11.83
CA VAL A 48 -8.29 5.85 -10.55
C VAL A 48 -8.42 4.33 -10.73
N LEU A 49 -9.11 3.87 -11.78
CA LEU A 49 -9.21 2.45 -12.11
C LEU A 49 -7.85 1.79 -12.36
N ILE A 50 -6.94 2.49 -13.05
CA ILE A 50 -5.56 2.02 -13.25
C ILE A 50 -4.84 1.91 -11.91
N TYR A 51 -4.97 2.88 -11.00
CA TYR A 51 -4.33 2.80 -9.68
C TYR A 51 -4.91 1.71 -8.80
N VAL A 52 -6.23 1.51 -8.81
CA VAL A 52 -6.89 0.41 -8.09
C VAL A 52 -6.40 -0.94 -8.62
N SER A 53 -6.36 -1.11 -9.93
CA SER A 53 -5.94 -2.38 -10.55
C SER A 53 -4.45 -2.66 -10.33
N VAL A 54 -3.57 -1.67 -10.48
CA VAL A 54 -2.14 -1.79 -10.15
C VAL A 54 -1.96 -2.11 -8.66
N SER A 55 -2.69 -1.42 -7.78
CA SER A 55 -2.62 -1.66 -6.33
C SER A 55 -3.09 -3.07 -5.97
N LEU A 56 -4.15 -3.56 -6.61
CA LEU A 56 -4.68 -4.90 -6.40
C LEU A 56 -3.67 -5.96 -6.81
N VAL A 57 -3.06 -5.81 -8.01
CA VAL A 57 -2.05 -6.74 -8.52
C VAL A 57 -0.82 -6.77 -7.61
N LEU A 58 -0.32 -5.60 -7.21
CA LEU A 58 0.84 -5.52 -6.32
C LEU A 58 0.54 -6.10 -4.93
N THR A 59 -0.65 -5.83 -4.39
CA THR A 59 -1.05 -6.36 -3.07
C THR A 59 -1.26 -7.87 -3.14
N ALA A 60 -1.82 -8.39 -4.23
CA ALA A 60 -1.94 -9.83 -4.47
C ALA A 60 -0.57 -10.51 -4.58
N MET A 61 0.40 -9.89 -5.27
CA MET A 61 1.78 -10.39 -5.34
C MET A 61 2.47 -10.36 -3.98
N ALA A 62 2.29 -9.29 -3.20
CA ALA A 62 2.85 -9.18 -1.85
C ALA A 62 2.26 -10.21 -0.88
N LEU A 63 0.98 -10.58 -1.04
CA LEU A 63 0.29 -11.58 -0.24
C LEU A 63 0.45 -13.03 -0.75
N MET A 64 0.97 -13.23 -1.96
CA MET A 64 1.24 -14.54 -2.55
C MET A 64 2.03 -15.50 -1.64
N PRO A 65 3.03 -15.05 -0.86
CA PRO A 65 3.75 -15.89 0.11
C PRO A 65 2.85 -16.51 1.19
N HIS A 66 1.75 -15.86 1.56
CA HIS A 66 0.80 -16.36 2.56
C HIS A 66 -0.06 -17.52 2.06
N LEU A 67 -0.25 -17.64 0.74
CA LEU A 67 -1.00 -18.73 0.11
C LEU A 67 -0.19 -20.03 -0.02
N VAL A 68 1.16 -19.95 0.05
CA VAL A 68 2.03 -21.12 -0.02
C VAL A 68 2.04 -21.81 1.35
N THR A 69 1.31 -22.92 1.45
CA THR A 69 1.11 -23.71 2.68
C THR A 69 2.26 -24.66 3.03
N SER A 70 3.19 -24.92 2.10
CA SER A 70 4.32 -25.83 2.35
C SER A 70 5.51 -25.11 2.98
N ALA A 71 5.82 -25.44 4.24
CA ALA A 71 6.93 -24.86 5.01
C ALA A 71 8.31 -25.07 4.33
N GLY A 72 8.52 -26.23 3.68
CA GLY A 72 9.76 -26.52 2.95
C GLY A 72 9.92 -25.67 1.68
N TRP A 73 8.83 -25.41 0.98
CA TRP A 73 8.83 -24.54 -0.20
C TRP A 73 9.03 -23.06 0.17
N ARG A 74 8.46 -22.66 1.31
CA ARG A 74 8.55 -21.31 1.86
C ARG A 74 9.97 -20.96 2.29
N LYS A 75 10.68 -21.85 2.98
CA LYS A 75 12.09 -21.65 3.35
C LYS A 75 13.03 -21.60 2.13
N ARG A 76 12.78 -22.45 1.13
CA ARG A 76 13.63 -22.54 -0.08
C ARG A 76 13.45 -21.34 -1.02
N ASN A 77 12.26 -20.74 -1.05
CA ASN A 77 11.94 -19.62 -1.94
C ASN A 77 11.77 -18.27 -1.20
N SER A 78 12.24 -18.15 0.04
CA SER A 78 12.11 -16.93 0.85
C SER A 78 12.57 -15.67 0.10
N MET A 79 13.74 -15.74 -0.56
CA MET A 79 14.26 -14.60 -1.34
C MET A 79 13.32 -14.17 -2.47
N LYS A 80 12.64 -15.11 -3.14
CA LYS A 80 11.64 -14.80 -4.19
C LYS A 80 10.38 -14.17 -3.59
N MET A 81 9.99 -14.60 -2.39
CA MET A 81 8.86 -14.02 -1.65
C MET A 81 9.13 -12.57 -1.25
N PHE A 82 10.34 -12.26 -0.76
CA PHE A 82 10.76 -10.89 -0.50
C PHE A 82 10.77 -10.03 -1.77
N LEU A 83 11.27 -10.59 -2.88
CA LEU A 83 11.29 -9.92 -4.17
C LEU A 83 9.87 -9.59 -4.70
N ALA A 84 8.86 -10.38 -4.32
CA ALA A 84 7.46 -10.10 -4.68
C ALA A 84 6.83 -8.97 -3.84
N MET A 85 7.31 -8.74 -2.61
CA MET A 85 6.85 -7.66 -1.74
C MET A 85 7.52 -6.31 -2.06
N LEU A 86 8.77 -6.35 -2.52
CA LEU A 86 9.60 -5.18 -2.86
C LEU A 86 8.92 -4.15 -3.78
N PRO A 87 8.27 -4.53 -4.89
CA PRO A 87 7.60 -3.60 -5.78
C PRO A 87 6.49 -2.79 -5.09
N TRP A 88 5.73 -3.41 -4.18
CA TRP A 88 4.69 -2.74 -3.41
C TRP A 88 5.30 -1.70 -2.47
N MET A 89 6.35 -2.09 -1.73
CA MET A 89 7.03 -1.20 -0.78
C MET A 89 7.68 0.00 -1.49
N LEU A 90 8.39 -0.26 -2.59
CA LEU A 90 9.06 0.78 -3.37
C LEU A 90 8.04 1.77 -3.96
N LEU A 91 6.97 1.26 -4.56
CA LEU A 91 5.95 2.13 -5.16
C LEU A 91 5.28 3.01 -4.11
N CYS A 92 4.94 2.42 -2.95
CA CYS A 92 4.38 3.15 -1.82
C CYS A 92 5.32 4.28 -1.35
N CYS A 93 6.60 3.99 -1.14
CA CYS A 93 7.60 4.97 -0.69
C CYS A 93 7.86 6.07 -1.72
N ILE A 94 8.01 5.72 -3.00
CA ILE A 94 8.26 6.69 -4.08
C ILE A 94 7.07 7.64 -4.21
N GLN A 95 5.84 7.10 -4.23
CA GLN A 95 4.64 7.93 -4.32
C GLN A 95 4.47 8.81 -3.09
N PHE A 96 4.72 8.28 -1.90
CA PHE A 96 4.72 9.09 -0.68
C PHE A 96 5.69 10.28 -0.76
N LEU A 97 6.94 10.05 -1.18
CA LEU A 97 7.96 11.08 -1.29
C LEU A 97 7.60 12.14 -2.34
N ILE A 98 7.20 11.72 -3.54
CA ILE A 98 6.82 12.64 -4.62
C ILE A 98 5.65 13.53 -4.16
N ASN A 99 4.61 12.93 -3.57
CA ASN A 99 3.41 13.66 -3.16
C ASN A 99 3.69 14.60 -1.98
N SER A 100 4.51 14.16 -1.02
CA SER A 100 4.91 15.01 0.11
C SER A 100 5.75 16.20 -0.35
N MET A 101 6.67 16.00 -1.30
CA MET A 101 7.45 17.09 -1.88
C MET A 101 6.57 18.10 -2.64
N LEU A 102 5.58 17.62 -3.40
CA LEU A 102 4.62 18.49 -4.10
C LEU A 102 3.78 19.31 -3.11
N GLN A 103 3.22 18.68 -2.08
CA GLN A 103 2.43 19.38 -1.06
C GLN A 103 3.26 20.39 -0.27
N LEU A 104 4.50 20.06 0.10
CA LEU A 104 5.41 21.00 0.75
C LEU A 104 5.73 22.20 -0.15
N LYS A 105 6.01 21.96 -1.44
CA LYS A 105 6.27 23.03 -2.40
C LYS A 105 5.07 23.99 -2.52
N GLU A 106 3.85 23.45 -2.57
CA GLU A 106 2.62 24.25 -2.58
C GLU A 106 2.44 25.03 -1.27
N ILE A 107 2.67 24.42 -0.11
CA ILE A 107 2.59 25.11 1.20
C ILE A 107 3.56 26.30 1.27
N PHE A 108 4.78 26.15 0.75
CA PHE A 108 5.77 27.24 0.73
C PHE A 108 5.42 28.34 -0.29
N ASN A 109 4.68 28.02 -1.35
CA ASN A 109 4.36 28.95 -2.44
C ASN A 109 3.00 29.66 -2.26
N VAL A 110 2.13 29.17 -1.36
CA VAL A 110 0.81 29.76 -1.10
C VAL A 110 0.92 30.93 -0.11
N ALA A 111 0.56 32.14 -0.56
CA ALA A 111 0.58 33.36 0.25
C ALA A 111 -0.64 33.56 1.17
N SER A 112 -1.68 32.70 1.08
CA SER A 112 -2.93 32.86 1.83
C SER A 112 -3.08 31.87 2.99
N GLY A 113 -3.28 32.39 4.21
CA GLY A 113 -3.23 31.58 5.44
C GLY A 113 -4.38 30.57 5.64
N ARG A 114 -5.49 30.65 4.89
CA ARG A 114 -6.56 29.62 4.97
C ARG A 114 -6.22 28.39 4.13
N ARG A 115 -5.84 28.58 2.85
CA ARG A 115 -5.43 27.48 1.94
C ARG A 115 -4.17 26.78 2.44
N GLN A 116 -3.25 27.52 3.08
CA GLN A 116 -2.06 26.94 3.70
C GLN A 116 -2.40 26.00 4.85
N LYS A 117 -3.36 26.34 5.72
CA LYS A 117 -3.80 25.48 6.83
C LYS A 117 -4.42 24.18 6.32
N ASP A 118 -5.27 24.26 5.30
CA ASP A 118 -5.91 23.07 4.71
C ASP A 118 -4.87 22.12 4.08
N LEU A 119 -3.86 22.67 3.39
CA LEU A 119 -2.74 21.89 2.86
C LEU A 119 -1.91 21.20 3.95
N VAL A 120 -1.65 21.89 5.07
CA VAL A 120 -0.94 21.30 6.22
C VAL A 120 -1.74 20.15 6.84
N TYR A 121 -3.06 20.31 7.02
CA TYR A 121 -3.91 19.22 7.51
C TYR A 121 -3.95 18.02 6.55
N ALA A 122 -4.03 18.27 5.24
CA ALA A 122 -3.97 17.23 4.23
C ALA A 122 -2.64 16.46 4.29
N LEU A 123 -1.51 17.16 4.48
CA LEU A 123 -0.20 16.54 4.65
C LEU A 123 -0.12 15.69 5.92
N CYS A 124 -0.64 16.19 7.05
CA CYS A 124 -0.70 15.40 8.29
C CYS A 124 -1.52 14.12 8.12
N PHE A 125 -2.67 14.20 7.46
CA PHE A 125 -3.50 13.02 7.17
C PHE A 125 -2.77 12.04 6.23
N TYR A 126 -2.07 12.56 5.22
CA TYR A 126 -1.27 11.75 4.31
C TYR A 126 -0.11 11.04 5.02
N CYS A 127 0.56 11.72 5.96
CA CYS A 127 1.57 11.09 6.82
C CYS A 127 0.99 9.98 7.70
N ALA A 128 -0.23 10.14 8.23
CA ALA A 128 -0.90 9.09 9.01
C ALA A 128 -1.20 7.86 8.15
N LEU A 129 -1.69 8.04 6.91
CA LEU A 129 -1.88 6.95 5.95
C LEU A 129 -0.58 6.23 5.61
N PHE A 130 0.52 6.97 5.43
CA PHE A 130 1.82 6.36 5.22
C PHE A 130 2.33 5.60 6.45
N GLY A 131 2.02 6.09 7.66
CA GLY A 131 2.29 5.36 8.91
C GLY A 131 1.63 3.99 8.93
N LEU A 132 0.35 3.90 8.54
CA LEU A 132 -0.35 2.62 8.39
C LEU A 132 0.30 1.73 7.32
N ALA A 133 0.82 2.32 6.24
CA ALA A 133 1.52 1.57 5.21
C ALA A 133 2.86 1.02 5.74
N LEU A 134 3.60 1.80 6.52
CA LEU A 134 4.82 1.36 7.19
C LEU A 134 4.54 0.21 8.16
N GLU A 135 3.44 0.27 8.92
CA GLU A 135 3.04 -0.84 9.79
C GLU A 135 2.81 -2.13 8.99
N GLN A 136 2.13 -2.03 7.85
CA GLN A 136 1.93 -3.17 6.94
C GLN A 136 3.25 -3.71 6.37
N MET A 137 4.18 -2.83 5.98
CA MET A 137 5.52 -3.23 5.52
C MET A 137 6.32 -3.92 6.63
N LEU A 138 6.24 -3.39 7.87
CA LEU A 138 6.93 -3.96 9.02
C LEU A 138 6.36 -5.33 9.36
N HIS A 139 5.04 -5.48 9.34
CA HIS A 139 4.36 -6.76 9.51
C HIS A 139 4.84 -7.78 8.46
N TRP A 140 4.92 -7.41 7.18
CA TRP A 140 5.45 -8.29 6.14
C TRP A 140 6.92 -8.65 6.33
N ASN A 141 7.76 -7.71 6.78
CA ASN A 141 9.17 -7.98 7.11
C ASN A 141 9.32 -8.93 8.30
N VAL A 142 8.54 -8.75 9.36
CA VAL A 142 8.51 -9.65 10.52
C VAL A 142 8.09 -11.05 10.07
N VAL A 143 7.04 -11.15 9.27
CA VAL A 143 6.62 -12.45 8.72
C VAL A 143 7.74 -13.06 7.89
N TYR A 144 8.39 -12.31 6.99
CA TYR A 144 9.51 -12.79 6.19
C TYR A 144 10.64 -13.36 7.06
N HIS A 145 11.08 -12.63 8.09
CA HIS A 145 12.13 -13.08 9.00
C HIS A 145 11.75 -14.35 9.76
N LEU A 146 10.51 -14.42 10.25
CA LEU A 146 10.03 -15.62 10.91
C LEU A 146 9.95 -16.83 9.95
N MET A 147 9.60 -16.59 8.67
CA MET A 147 9.64 -17.62 7.63
C MET A 147 11.06 -18.12 7.33
N THR A 148 12.08 -17.25 7.37
CA THR A 148 13.48 -17.63 7.14
C THR A 148 14.09 -18.39 8.30
N ASP A 149 13.70 -18.06 9.53
CA ASP A 149 14.21 -18.69 10.75
C ASP A 149 13.59 -20.08 11.01
N GLY A 150 12.66 -20.52 10.16
CA GLY A 150 11.99 -21.81 10.29
C GLY A 150 11.01 -21.87 11.46
N ILE A 151 10.69 -20.72 12.07
CA ILE A 151 9.67 -20.60 13.10
C ILE A 151 8.31 -20.62 12.40
N ILE A 152 7.50 -21.63 12.71
CA ILE A 152 6.15 -21.78 12.19
C ILE A 152 5.30 -20.61 12.74
N THR A 153 5.06 -19.57 11.93
CA THR A 153 4.20 -18.43 12.30
C THR A 153 2.73 -18.70 12.13
N SER A 154 2.35 -19.92 11.77
CA SER A 154 0.96 -20.28 11.88
C SER A 154 0.62 -20.58 13.34
N ILE A 155 -0.22 -19.74 13.93
CA ILE A 155 -1.16 -20.20 14.97
C ILE A 155 -2.19 -21.09 14.24
N PHE A 156 -1.74 -22.22 13.68
CA PHE A 156 -2.65 -23.28 13.28
C PHE A 156 -2.92 -24.06 14.56
N ASN A 157 -4.13 -23.88 15.10
CA ASN A 157 -4.68 -24.73 16.15
C ASN A 157 -5.06 -26.11 15.55
N VAL A 158 -4.13 -26.72 14.83
CA VAL A 158 -4.25 -28.09 14.32
C VAL A 158 -3.44 -28.93 15.27
N ARG A 159 -4.12 -29.54 16.25
CA ARG A 159 -3.65 -30.75 16.90
C ARG A 159 -3.43 -31.79 15.81
N LEU A 160 -2.21 -31.90 15.27
CA LEU A 160 -1.81 -33.06 14.50
C LEU A 160 -1.00 -33.96 15.45
N PRO A 161 -1.37 -35.24 15.61
CA PRO A 161 -0.68 -36.12 16.54
C PRO A 161 0.75 -36.36 16.04
N LEU A 162 1.70 -36.22 16.96
CA LEU A 162 3.05 -36.73 16.84
C LEU A 162 2.98 -38.23 16.54
N LEU A 163 3.17 -38.61 15.28
CA LEU A 163 3.58 -39.95 14.92
C LEU A 163 5.10 -39.92 14.71
N VAL A 164 5.77 -40.33 15.78
CA VAL A 164 7.17 -40.72 15.80
C VAL A 164 7.33 -41.98 14.94
N ALA A 165 8.27 -41.95 14.02
CA ALA A 165 8.98 -43.13 13.51
C ALA A 165 10.41 -42.71 13.16
#